data_AF-A0A9E3MSN8-F1
#
_entry.id   AF-A0A9E3MSN8-F1
#
_cell.length_a   1.000
_cell.length_b   1.000
_cell.length_c   1.000
_cell.angle_alpha   90.00
_cell.angle_beta   90.00
_cell.angle_gamma   90.00
#
_symmetry.space_group_name_H-M   'P 1'
#
loop_
_entity.id
_entity.type
_entity.pdbx_description
1 polymer ?
#
loop_
_entity_poly.entity_id
_entity_poly.type
_entity_poly.pdbx_seq_one_letter_code
_entity_poly.pdbx_strand_id
1 'polypeptide(L)'
;MVPQPRPTDLFADLLLAVLSGQRPVHSMLRHTAGRAYDELAWLAERGPLRTRGTRPVVRDIGYYVPRPGAVEAFARIGAGDQLRAMAFRLEQGQDLRWRCTAVELGGSRAPRPDDD
;
A
#
# COMPACT_ATOMS: atom_id res chain seq x y z
N MET A 1 -12.33 13.54 19.62
CA MET A 1 -11.16 12.63 19.67
C MET A 1 -10.74 12.35 18.24
N VAL A 2 -9.64 12.92 17.77
CA VAL A 2 -9.06 12.52 16.48
C VAL A 2 -8.52 11.10 16.69
N PRO A 3 -8.98 10.09 15.94
CA PRO A 3 -8.42 8.75 16.07
C PRO A 3 -6.91 8.83 15.81
N GLN A 4 -6.11 8.30 16.72
CA GLN A 4 -4.67 8.18 16.50
C GLN A 4 -4.47 7.40 15.20
N PRO A 5 -3.72 7.92 14.22
CA PRO A 5 -3.52 7.25 12.95
C PRO A 5 -2.89 5.89 13.22
N ARG A 6 -3.62 4.82 12.88
CA ARG A 6 -3.12 3.45 13.02
C ARG A 6 -2.02 3.26 11.97
N PRO A 7 -1.09 2.32 12.18
CA PRO A 7 -0.08 2.02 11.16
C PRO A 7 -0.72 1.73 9.80
N THR A 8 -1.90 1.12 9.76
CA THR A 8 -2.68 0.91 8.53
C THR A 8 -3.07 2.20 7.81
N ASP A 9 -3.47 3.26 8.53
CA ASP A 9 -3.85 4.54 7.92
C ASP A 9 -2.63 5.22 7.30
N LEU A 10 -1.54 5.29 8.06
CA LEU A 10 -0.27 5.85 7.60
C LEU A 10 0.24 5.14 6.34
N PHE A 11 0.24 3.81 6.36
CA PHE A 11 0.69 3.03 5.21
C PHE A 11 -0.24 3.14 4.02
N ALA A 12 -1.56 3.17 4.22
CA ALA A 12 -2.51 3.39 3.14
C ALA A 12 -2.26 4.74 2.44
N ASP A 13 -2.05 5.82 3.19
CA ASP A 13 -1.75 7.15 2.63
C ASP A 13 -0.41 7.19 1.91
N LEU A 14 0.63 6.59 2.49
CA LEU A 14 1.97 6.53 1.86
C LEU A 14 1.94 5.75 0.54
N LEU A 15 1.29 4.59 0.53
CA LEU A 15 1.14 3.76 -0.67
C LEU A 15 0.29 4.47 -1.72
N LEU A 16 -0.83 5.07 -1.33
CA LEU A 16 -1.68 5.86 -2.22
C LEU A 16 -0.92 7.03 -2.85
N ALA A 17 -0.12 7.76 -2.07
CA ALA A 17 0.68 8.88 -2.56
C ALA A 17 1.72 8.42 -3.60
N VAL A 18 2.33 7.25 -3.41
CA VAL A 18 3.26 6.68 -4.39
C VAL A 18 2.53 6.21 -5.66
N LEU A 19 1.46 5.44 -5.50
CA LEU A 19 0.69 4.87 -6.62
C LEU A 19 -0.05 5.94 -7.46
N SER A 20 -0.38 7.07 -6.85
CA SER A 20 -0.94 8.25 -7.53
C SER A 20 0.12 9.16 -8.15
N GLY A 21 1.42 8.88 -7.92
CA GLY A 21 2.53 9.68 -8.43
C GLY A 21 2.79 10.99 -7.67
N GLN A 22 2.12 11.21 -6.52
CA GLN A 22 2.37 12.37 -5.65
C GLN A 22 3.69 12.27 -4.89
N ARG A 23 4.17 11.05 -4.64
CA ARG A 23 5.45 10.77 -4.00
C ARG A 23 6.24 9.77 -4.84
N PRO A 24 7.58 9.90 -4.90
CA PRO A 24 8.40 8.92 -5.59
C PRO A 24 8.49 7.62 -4.78
N VAL A 25 8.65 6.49 -5.48
CA VAL A 25 8.73 5.14 -4.87
C VAL A 25 9.88 5.03 -3.87
N HIS A 26 11.03 5.66 -4.15
CA HIS A 26 12.20 5.63 -3.25
C HIS A 26 11.92 6.21 -1.85
N SER A 27 10.86 7.03 -1.69
CA SER A 27 10.44 7.52 -0.37
C SER A 27 9.97 6.39 0.56
N MET A 28 9.67 5.21 0.00
CA MET A 28 9.25 4.02 0.73
C MET A 28 10.40 3.12 1.16
N LEU A 29 11.67 3.42 0.82
CA LEU A 29 12.81 2.55 1.16
C LEU A 29 12.92 2.19 2.65
N ARG A 30 12.50 3.08 3.55
CA ARG A 30 12.48 2.83 5.01
C ARG A 30 11.17 2.24 5.52
N HIS A 31 10.15 2.20 4.67
CA HIS A 31 8.79 1.79 4.98
C HIS A 31 8.41 0.47 4.29
N THR A 32 9.15 0.00 3.31
CA THR A 32 8.97 -1.33 2.70
C THR A 32 10.06 -2.30 3.14
N ALA A 33 9.76 -3.58 3.14
CA ALA A 33 10.71 -4.67 3.33
C ALA A 33 10.39 -5.82 2.36
N GLY A 34 11.40 -6.63 2.05
CA GLY A 34 11.27 -7.72 1.09
C GLY A 34 10.78 -7.23 -0.27
N ARG A 35 9.91 -8.03 -0.91
CA ARG A 35 9.40 -7.78 -2.27
C ARG A 35 8.45 -6.58 -2.41
N ALA A 36 7.97 -6.01 -1.30
CA ALA A 36 7.00 -4.91 -1.37
C ALA A 36 7.52 -3.68 -2.12
N TYR A 37 8.83 -3.43 -2.06
CA TYR A 37 9.42 -2.31 -2.79
C TYR A 37 9.28 -2.51 -4.30
N ASP A 38 9.64 -3.69 -4.80
CA ASP A 38 9.57 -4.02 -6.22
C ASP A 38 8.11 -4.12 -6.71
N GLU A 39 7.22 -4.72 -5.91
CA GLU A 39 5.78 -4.74 -6.17
C GLU A 39 5.22 -3.31 -6.28
N LEU A 40 5.61 -2.42 -5.36
CA LEU A 40 5.20 -1.02 -5.38
C LEU A 40 5.78 -0.26 -6.57
N ALA A 41 7.05 -0.48 -6.91
CA ALA A 41 7.71 0.14 -8.05
C ALA A 41 7.00 -0.22 -9.35
N TRP A 42 6.76 -1.52 -9.56
CA TRP A 42 6.03 -2.04 -10.72
C TRP A 42 4.62 -1.47 -10.82
N LEU A 43 3.89 -1.41 -9.70
CA LEU A 43 2.57 -0.79 -9.67
C LEU A 43 2.65 0.72 -9.97
N ALA A 44 3.59 1.45 -9.41
CA ALA A 44 3.72 2.90 -9.61
C ALA A 44 4.09 3.28 -11.05
N GLU A 45 4.92 2.46 -11.72
CA GLU A 45 5.28 2.62 -13.14
C GLU A 45 4.07 2.49 -14.06
N ARG A 46 3.17 1.54 -13.78
CA ARG A 46 1.90 1.37 -14.52
C ARG A 46 0.93 2.54 -14.33
N GLY A 47 1.19 3.40 -13.33
CA GLY A 47 0.36 4.56 -13.03
C GLY A 47 -1.14 4.26 -12.83
N PRO A 48 -1.53 3.19 -12.12
CA PRO A 48 -2.92 2.76 -12.04
C PRO A 48 -3.81 3.86 -11.47
N LEU A 49 -3.31 4.64 -10.50
CA LEU A 49 -4.08 5.71 -9.86
C LEU A 49 -3.75 7.10 -10.41
N ARG A 50 -2.92 7.19 -11.47
CA ARG A 50 -2.61 8.46 -12.14
C ARG A 50 -3.77 8.84 -13.06
N THR A 51 -4.82 9.44 -12.50
CA THR A 51 -5.92 9.99 -13.30
C THR A 51 -5.67 11.47 -13.60
N ARG A 52 -6.06 11.93 -14.81
CA ARG A 52 -5.94 13.35 -15.23
C ARG A 52 -7.00 14.27 -14.61
N GLY A 53 -7.79 13.81 -13.63
CA GLY A 53 -8.94 14.56 -13.14
C GLY A 53 -9.20 14.45 -11.63
N THR A 54 -9.43 13.24 -11.12
CA THR A 54 -9.84 13.08 -9.71
C THR A 54 -8.70 12.53 -8.87
N ARG A 55 -8.30 13.29 -7.84
CA ARG A 55 -7.32 12.82 -6.86
C ARG A 55 -7.87 11.56 -6.19
N PRO A 56 -7.14 10.44 -6.23
CA PRO A 56 -7.57 9.22 -5.58
C PRO A 56 -7.53 9.43 -4.06
N VAL A 57 -8.54 8.94 -3.34
CA VAL A 57 -8.69 9.09 -1.90
C VAL A 57 -9.01 7.75 -1.25
N VAL A 58 -8.50 7.52 -0.04
CA VAL A 58 -8.92 6.38 0.77
C VAL A 58 -10.34 6.65 1.29
N ARG A 59 -11.26 5.74 0.99
CA ARG A 59 -12.67 5.79 1.40
C ARG A 59 -12.92 4.99 2.67
N ASP A 60 -12.24 3.86 2.79
CA ASP A 60 -12.46 2.88 3.85
C ASP A 60 -11.21 2.00 3.98
N ILE A 61 -10.92 1.57 5.21
CA ILE A 61 -9.78 0.70 5.54
C ILE A 61 -10.28 -0.40 6.46
N GLY A 62 -10.08 -1.65 6.04
CA GLY A 62 -10.22 -2.81 6.91
C GLY A 62 -8.89 -3.49 7.14
N TYR A 63 -8.77 -4.23 8.24
CA TYR A 63 -7.56 -4.98 8.55
C TYR A 63 -7.88 -6.25 9.34
N TYR A 64 -6.93 -7.17 9.30
CA TYR A 64 -6.90 -8.42 10.02
C TYR A 64 -5.50 -8.63 10.60
N VAL A 65 -5.41 -9.16 11.82
CA VAL A 65 -4.14 -9.39 12.51
C VAL A 65 -3.91 -10.90 12.57
N PRO A 66 -3.25 -11.51 11.58
CA PRO A 66 -3.03 -12.96 11.56
C PRO A 66 -2.14 -13.45 12.70
N ARG A 67 -1.22 -12.61 13.18
CA ARG A 67 -0.34 -12.89 14.31
C ARG A 67 0.16 -11.58 14.94
N PRO A 68 0.65 -11.59 16.20
CA PRO A 68 1.34 -10.44 16.77
C PRO A 68 2.46 -9.94 15.85
N GLY A 69 2.48 -8.64 15.57
CA GLY A 69 3.46 -8.03 14.68
C GLY A 69 3.22 -8.25 13.18
N ALA A 70 2.08 -8.82 12.76
CA ALA A 70 1.70 -8.84 11.35
C ALA A 70 0.25 -8.38 11.17
N VAL A 71 0.02 -7.49 10.21
CA VAL A 71 -1.29 -6.93 9.89
C VAL A 71 -1.50 -7.05 8.38
N GLU A 72 -2.63 -7.60 7.98
CA GLU A 72 -3.09 -7.59 6.60
C GLU A 72 -4.21 -6.58 6.50
N ALA A 73 -4.05 -5.60 5.61
CA ALA A 73 -5.00 -4.51 5.46
C ALA A 73 -5.46 -4.37 4.02
N PHE A 74 -6.66 -3.86 3.85
CA PHE A 74 -7.18 -3.42 2.57
C PHE A 74 -7.66 -1.98 2.68
N ALA A 75 -7.32 -1.18 1.69
CA ALA A 75 -7.82 0.17 1.52
C ALA A 75 -8.69 0.23 0.25
N ARG A 76 -9.89 0.77 0.39
CA ARG A 76 -10.76 1.12 -0.73
C ARG A 76 -10.41 2.51 -1.22
N ILE A 77 -9.95 2.61 -2.46
CA ILE A 77 -9.50 3.84 -3.09
C ILE A 77 -10.56 4.28 -4.10
N GLY A 78 -11.15 5.44 -3.87
CA GLY A 78 -12.04 6.08 -4.84
C GLY A 78 -11.25 7.07 -5.70
N ALA A 79 -11.36 6.97 -7.02
CA ALA A 79 -10.80 7.92 -7.97
C ALA A 79 -11.86 8.27 -9.02
N GLY A 80 -12.66 9.31 -8.75
CA GLY A 80 -13.83 9.65 -9.56
C GLY A 80 -14.95 8.63 -9.37
N ASP A 81 -15.41 8.05 -10.47
CA ASP A 81 -16.39 6.97 -10.56
C ASP A 81 -15.77 5.57 -10.35
N GLN A 82 -14.44 5.46 -10.38
CA GLN A 82 -13.74 4.19 -10.20
C GLN A 82 -13.46 3.92 -8.73
N LEU A 83 -13.83 2.73 -8.27
CA LEU A 83 -13.45 2.20 -6.96
C LEU A 83 -12.45 1.05 -7.16
N ARG A 84 -11.33 1.10 -6.45
CA ARG A 84 -10.29 0.08 -6.49
C ARG A 84 -9.93 -0.36 -5.08
N ALA A 85 -9.61 -1.63 -4.91
CA ALA A 85 -9.10 -2.15 -3.64
C ALA A 85 -7.58 -2.24 -3.72
N MET A 86 -6.89 -1.76 -2.69
CA MET A 86 -5.46 -1.95 -2.46
C MET A 86 -5.29 -2.83 -1.24
N ALA A 87 -4.67 -3.99 -1.40
CA ALA A 87 -4.32 -4.87 -0.29
C ALA A 87 -2.84 -4.67 0.05
N PHE A 88 -2.50 -4.64 1.33
CA PHE A 88 -1.12 -4.53 1.76
C PHE A 88 -0.91 -5.24 3.09
N ARG A 89 0.29 -5.81 3.26
CA ARG A 89 0.69 -6.50 4.48
C ARG A 89 1.76 -5.69 5.18
N LEU A 90 1.57 -5.46 6.47
CA LEU A 90 2.52 -4.80 7.35
C LEU A 90 3.09 -5.83 8.31
N GLU A 91 4.41 -5.81 8.48
CA GLU A 91 5.10 -6.57 9.50
C GLU A 91 5.93 -5.65 10.37
N GLN A 92 5.88 -5.90 11.67
CA GLN A 92 6.69 -5.22 12.66
C GLN A 92 8.02 -5.97 12.75
N GLY A 93 9.11 -5.27 12.42
CA GLY A 93 10.46 -5.81 12.60
C GLY A 93 10.82 -5.94 14.08
N GLN A 94 11.95 -6.60 14.34
CA GLN A 94 12.53 -6.69 15.69
C GLN A 94 12.86 -5.32 16.29
N ASP A 95 13.06 -4.31 15.46
CA ASP A 95 13.27 -2.91 15.83
C ASP A 95 11.96 -2.16 16.15
N LEU A 96 10.85 -2.87 16.29
CA LEU A 96 9.50 -2.36 16.54
C LEU A 96 8.95 -1.46 15.43
N ARG A 97 9.62 -1.40 14.26
CA ARG A 97 9.18 -0.60 13.12
C ARG A 97 8.31 -1.41 12.18
N TRP A 98 7.15 -0.85 11.87
CA TRP A 98 6.26 -1.37 10.84
C TRP A 98 6.85 -1.15 9.45
N ARG A 99 6.79 -2.19 8.63
CA ARG A 99 7.18 -2.16 7.22
C ARG A 99 6.16 -2.89 6.38
N CYS A 100 5.85 -2.34 5.22
CA CYS A 100 5.05 -3.00 4.21
C CYS A 100 5.86 -4.14 3.58
N THR A 101 5.36 -5.37 3.63
CA THR A 101 6.04 -6.57 3.10
C THR A 101 5.34 -7.20 1.89
N ALA A 102 4.10 -6.78 1.60
CA ALA A 102 3.43 -7.07 0.34
C ALA A 102 2.45 -5.95 -0.03
N VAL A 103 2.26 -5.68 -1.32
CA VAL A 103 1.25 -4.73 -1.82
C VAL A 103 0.64 -5.21 -3.14
N GLU A 104 -0.68 -5.09 -3.26
CA GLU A 104 -1.46 -5.47 -4.44
C GLU A 104 -2.55 -4.41 -4.70
N LEU A 105 -2.86 -4.13 -5.98
CA LEU A 105 -3.88 -3.12 -6.34
C LEU A 105 -4.80 -3.64 -7.45
N GLY A 106 -6.11 -3.68 -7.18
CA GLY A 106 -7.14 -4.00 -8.19
C GLY A 106 -6.95 -5.37 -8.84
N GLY A 107 -6.40 -6.36 -8.12
CA GLY A 107 -6.05 -7.67 -8.65
C GLY A 107 -4.81 -7.70 -9.54
N SER A 108 -4.18 -6.54 -9.80
CA SER A 108 -2.87 -6.47 -10.42
C SER A 108 -1.81 -6.75 -9.35
N ARG A 109 -1.16 -7.90 -9.48
CA ARG A 109 0.01 -8.29 -8.70
C ARG A 109 1.23 -8.24 -9.61
N ALA A 110 2.37 -7.78 -9.10
CA ALA A 110 3.62 -7.92 -9.85
C ALA A 110 3.88 -9.41 -10.14
N PRO A 111 4.44 -9.76 -11.32
CA PRO A 111 4.83 -11.13 -11.59
C PRO A 111 5.75 -11.61 -10.46
N ARG A 112 5.40 -12.73 -9.82
CA ARG A 112 6.33 -13.40 -8.91
C ARG A 112 7.52 -13.83 -9.79
N PRO A 113 8.79 -13.55 -9.44
CA PRO A 113 9.86 -14.36 -10.00
C PRO A 113 9.50 -15.80 -9.63
N ASP A 114 9.44 -16.69 -10.61
CA ASP A 114 9.28 -18.12 -10.34
C ASP A 114 10.31 -18.50 -9.26
N ASP A 115 9.83 -19.05 -8.15
CA ASP A 115 10.67 -19.82 -7.23
C ASP A 115 11.15 -21.03 -8.06
N ASP A 116 12.36 -20.94 -8.62
CA ASP A 116 13.12 -22.10 -9.13
C ASP A 116 13.95 -22.69 -7.98
#